data_AF-A0A3A1QPM7-F1
#
_entry.id   AF-A0A3A1QPM7-F1
#
_cell.length_a   1.000
_cell.length_b   1.000
_cell.length_c   1.000
_cell.angle_alpha   90.00
_cell.angle_beta   90.00
_cell.angle_gamma   90.00
#
_symmetry.space_group_name_H-M   'P 1'
#
loop_
_entity.id
_entity.type
_entity.pdbx_description
1 polymer ?
#
loop_
_entity_poly.entity_id
_entity_poly.type
_entity_poly.pdbx_seq_one_letter_code
_entity_poly.pdbx_strand_id
1 'polypeptide(L)' 'MSGFVLLLILLASGSALAFTLVMAIKALQNHLHHKKGLDQSTSFVLCPSCGESNKRQKNGQQCRACYKVF' A
#
# COMPACT_ATOMS: atom_id res chain seq x y z
N MET A 1 -37.39 -18.37 20.64
CA MET A 1 -36.80 -17.67 19.49
C MET A 1 -37.12 -18.50 18.25
N SER A 2 -37.83 -17.94 17.27
CA SER A 2 -38.27 -18.69 16.08
C SER A 2 -37.07 -19.07 15.20
N GLY A 3 -37.12 -20.23 14.54
CA GLY A 3 -36.04 -20.72 13.66
C GLY A 3 -35.64 -19.74 12.54
N PHE A 4 -36.56 -18.84 12.17
CA PHE A 4 -36.31 -17.75 11.23
C PHE A 4 -35.26 -16.74 11.73
N VAL A 5 -35.28 -16.43 13.03
CA VAL A 5 -34.31 -15.51 13.66
C VAL A 5 -32.91 -16.11 13.66
N LEU A 6 -32.79 -17.42 13.92
CA LEU A 6 -31.50 -18.12 13.86
C LEU A 6 -30.90 -18.10 12.45
N LEU A 7 -31.75 -18.27 11.42
CA LEU A 7 -31.34 -18.24 10.02
C LEU A 7 -30.78 -16.87 9.61
N LEU A 8 -31.41 -15.78 10.06
CA LEU A 8 -30.92 -14.42 9.83
C LEU A 8 -29.57 -14.16 10.50
N ILE A 9 -29.38 -14.65 11.73
CA ILE A 9 -28.11 -14.51 12.46
C ILE A 9 -27.00 -15.27 11.74
N LEU A 10 -27.28 -16.48 11.24
CA LEU A 10 -26.33 -17.28 10.46
C LEU A 10 -25.95 -16.60 9.14
N LEU A 11 -26.91 -16.03 8.42
CA LEU A 11 -26.64 -15.30 7.18
C LEU A 11 -25.82 -14.02 7.43
N ALA A 12 -26.17 -13.25 8.47
CA ALA A 12 -25.46 -12.02 8.81
C ALA A 12 -24.02 -12.30 9.25
N SER A 13 -23.80 -13.31 10.10
CA SER A 13 -22.46 -13.68 10.56
C SER A 13 -21.60 -14.27 9.43
N GLY A 14 -22.17 -15.13 8.59
CA GLY A 14 -21.47 -15.70 7.43
C GLY A 14 -21.06 -14.63 6.40
N SER A 15 -21.97 -13.70 6.08
CA SER A 15 -21.68 -12.60 5.14
C SER A 15 -20.67 -11.60 5.68
N ALA A 16 -20.71 -11.30 6.98
CA ALA A 16 -19.71 -10.45 7.62
C ALA A 16 -18.30 -11.05 7.54
N LEU A 17 -18.16 -12.36 7.81
CA LEU A 17 -16.87 -13.06 7.69
C LEU A 17 -16.34 -13.08 6.25
N ALA A 18 -17.20 -13.33 5.27
CA ALA A 18 -16.80 -13.29 3.87
C ALA A 18 -16.33 -11.89 3.45
N PHE A 19 -17.05 -10.85 3.89
CA PHE A 19 -16.71 -9.46 3.58
C PHE A 19 -15.38 -9.01 4.19
N THR A 20 -15.11 -9.37 5.45
CA THR A 20 -13.85 -9.02 6.12
C THR A 20 -12.65 -9.67 5.43
N LEU A 21 -12.76 -10.92 4.97
CA LEU A 21 -11.70 -11.59 4.20
C LEU A 21 -11.40 -10.87 2.87
N VAL A 22 -12.44 -10.49 2.12
CA VAL A 22 -12.26 -9.75 0.85
C VAL A 22 -11.59 -8.39 1.10
N MET A 23 -12.02 -7.67 2.14
CA MET A 23 -11.42 -6.39 2.51
C MET A 23 -9.98 -6.54 2.98
N ALA A 24 -9.64 -7.61 3.72
CA ALA A 24 -8.27 -7.89 4.14
C ALA A 24 -7.35 -8.17 2.94
N ILE A 25 -7.81 -8.95 1.96
CA ILE A 25 -7.05 -9.23 0.73
C ILE A 25 -6.83 -7.94 -0.06
N LYS A 26 -7.87 -7.10 -0.23
CA LYS A 26 -7.73 -5.79 -0.88
C LYS A 26 -6.77 -4.87 -0.15
N ALA A 27 -6.83 -4.85 1.19
CA ALA A 27 -5.92 -4.04 2.01
C ALA A 27 -4.48 -4.53 1.85
N LEU A 28 -4.23 -5.84 1.81
CA LEU A 28 -2.92 -6.41 1.56
C LEU A 28 -2.41 -6.09 0.16
N GLN A 29 -3.25 -6.23 -0.87
CA GLN A 29 -2.90 -5.84 -2.24
C GLN A 29 -2.58 -4.35 -2.32
N ASN A 30 -3.42 -3.48 -1.77
CA ASN A 30 -3.14 -2.04 -1.71
C ASN A 30 -1.85 -1.74 -0.94
N HIS A 31 -1.59 -2.43 0.17
CA HIS A 31 -0.33 -2.31 0.89
C HIS A 31 0.84 -2.68 -0.01
N LEU A 32 0.79 -3.82 -0.70
CA LEU A 32 1.84 -4.25 -1.61
C LEU A 32 2.00 -3.31 -2.82
N HIS A 33 0.93 -2.73 -3.35
CA HIS A 33 0.99 -1.81 -4.49
C HIS A 33 1.47 -0.41 -4.09
N HIS A 34 1.05 0.11 -2.93
CA HIS A 34 1.42 1.45 -2.47
C HIS A 34 2.71 1.49 -1.63
N LYS A 35 3.14 0.37 -1.06
CA LYS A 35 4.43 0.25 -0.34
C LYS A 35 5.61 -0.19 -1.21
N LYS A 36 5.39 -0.57 -2.46
CA LYS A 36 6.49 -0.84 -3.41
C LYS A 36 7.37 0.39 -3.71
N GLY A 37 6.97 1.61 -3.34
CA GLY A 37 7.75 2.83 -3.54
C GLY A 37 7.94 3.78 -2.34
N LEU A 38 7.23 3.59 -1.21
CA LEU A 38 7.16 4.62 -0.16
C LEU A 38 7.88 4.32 1.17
N ASP A 39 8.33 3.09 1.41
CA ASP A 39 9.15 2.74 2.59
C ASP A 39 10.56 2.31 2.17
N GLN A 40 11.20 3.06 1.26
CA GLN A 40 12.65 2.95 1.13
C GLN A 40 13.25 3.70 2.32
N SER A 41 13.83 2.95 3.26
CA SER A 41 14.38 3.42 4.54
C SER A 41 15.49 4.47 4.42
N THR A 42 15.92 4.78 3.21
CA THR A 42 16.96 5.77 2.95
C THR A 42 16.32 7.09 2.55
N SER A 43 16.52 8.11 3.40
CA SER A 43 16.19 9.50 3.09
C SER A 43 16.97 10.07 1.90
N PHE A 44 18.04 9.37 1.48
CA PHE A 44 18.92 9.75 0.39
C PHE A 44 18.97 8.67 -0.71
N VAL A 45 19.16 9.13 -1.95
CA VAL A 45 19.36 8.31 -3.16
C VAL A 45 20.54 8.88 -3.94
N LEU A 46 21.42 8.00 -4.42
CA LEU A 46 22.53 8.38 -5.29
C LEU A 46 22.02 8.61 -6.71
N CYS A 47 22.39 9.74 -7.31
CA CYS A 47 22.08 10.00 -8.71
C CYS A 47 22.88 9.05 -9.60
N PRO A 48 22.25 8.30 -10.52
CA PRO A 48 22.96 7.36 -11.40
C PRO A 48 23.85 8.05 -12.43
N SER A 49 23.63 9.34 -12.71
CA SER A 49 24.42 10.09 -13.70
C SER A 49 25.69 10.72 -13.13
N CYS A 50 25.66 11.17 -11.87
CA CYS A 50 26.76 11.94 -11.29
C CYS A 50 27.24 11.43 -9.92
N GLY A 51 26.59 10.42 -9.35
CA GLY A 51 26.93 9.87 -8.04
C GLY A 51 26.54 10.77 -6.85
N GLU A 52 25.94 11.95 -7.09
CA GLU A 52 25.59 12.88 -6.02
C GLU A 52 24.46 12.32 -5.13
N SER A 53 24.60 12.50 -3.81
CA SER A 53 23.57 12.11 -2.84
C SER A 53 22.43 13.13 -2.82
N ASN A 54 21.23 12.70 -3.22
CA ASN A 54 20.04 13.55 -3.29
C ASN A 54 19.02 13.12 -2.25
N LYS A 55 18.32 14.09 -1.66
CA LYS A 55 17.19 13.81 -0.76
C LYS A 55 16.05 13.21 -1.59
N ARG A 56 15.58 12.03 -1.17
CA ARG A 56 14.52 11.29 -1.85
C ARG A 56 13.23 12.11 -1.87
N GLN A 57 12.72 12.37 -3.06
CA GLN A 57 11.44 13.04 -3.30
C GLN A 57 10.30 12.00 -3.38
N LYS A 58 9.07 12.41 -3.02
CA LYS A 58 7.91 11.49 -3.01
C LYS A 58 7.44 11.11 -4.42
N ASN A 59 7.56 12.03 -5.39
CA ASN A 59 7.09 11.85 -6.76
C ASN A 59 8.19 12.28 -7.74
N GLY A 60 8.81 11.30 -8.42
CA GLY A 60 9.97 11.50 -9.29
C GLY A 60 11.23 11.90 -8.51
N GLN A 61 12.43 11.55 -8.98
CA GLN A 61 13.67 12.13 -8.45
C GLN A 61 14.23 13.12 -9.47
N GLN A 62 14.64 14.28 -9.02
CA GLN A 62 15.49 15.17 -9.80
C GLN A 62 16.79 15.43 -9.04
N CYS A 63 17.91 15.24 -9.72
CA CYS A 63 19.22 15.48 -9.14
C CYS A 63 19.47 17.00 -9.00
N ARG A 64 19.98 17.44 -7.85
CA ARG A 64 20.35 18.85 -7.61
C ARG A 64 21.62 19.28 -8.34
N ALA A 65 22.57 18.37 -8.54
CA ALA A 65 23.84 18.67 -9.22
C ALA A 65 23.70 18.70 -10.75
N CYS A 66 23.16 17.63 -11.35
CA CYS A 66 23.08 17.52 -12.80
C CYS A 66 21.72 17.94 -13.40
N TYR A 67 20.74 18.31 -12.57
CA TYR A 67 19.38 18.70 -12.96
C TYR A 67 18.60 17.67 -13.81
N LYS A 68 19.10 16.43 -13.90
CA LYS A 68 18.45 15.31 -14.61
C LYS A 68 17.43 14.60 -13.71
N VAL A 69 16.36 14.14 -14.35
CA VAL A 69 15.31 13.33 -13.71
C VAL A 69 15.75 11.86 -13.72
N PHE A 70 15.51 11.14 -12.62
CA PHE A 70 15.78 9.71 -12.46
C PHE A 70 14.83 9.03 -11.46
#